data_AF-A0A2U2B830-F1
#
_entry.id   AF-A0A2U2B830-F1
#
_cell.length_a   1.000
_cell.length_b   1.000
_cell.length_c   1.000
_cell.angle_alpha   90.00
_cell.angle_beta   90.00
_cell.angle_gamma   90.00
#
_symmetry.space_group_name_H-M   'P 1'
#
loop_
_entity.id
_entity.type
_entity.pdbx_description
1 polymer ?
#
loop_
_entity_poly.entity_id
_entity_poly.type
_entity_poly.pdbx_seq_one_letter_code
_entity_poly.pdbx_strand_id
1 'polypeptide(L)'
;MARKAKGSDNNYVDRNAAYKRKHKATFLLNDKEMEAFEVYCKRYKVKNKARFMRESVMRVVMDQFMEDYPTLFEKKDLDRLRVEGGSKE
;
A
#
# COMPACT_ATOMS: atom_id res chain seq x y z
N MET A 1 5.99 -38.72 41.62
CA MET A 1 5.47 -38.92 40.25
C MET A 1 5.46 -37.57 39.53
N ALA A 2 6.52 -37.22 38.80
CA ALA A 2 6.63 -35.94 38.11
C ALA A 2 5.80 -35.94 36.82
N ARG A 3 4.84 -35.00 36.69
CA ARG A 3 4.11 -34.77 35.44
C ARG A 3 5.00 -33.98 34.49
N LYS A 4 5.48 -34.62 33.42
CA LYS A 4 6.20 -33.97 32.33
C LYS A 4 5.20 -33.14 31.52
N ALA A 5 5.22 -31.82 31.67
CA ALA A 5 4.47 -30.92 30.81
C ALA A 5 5.07 -30.98 29.40
N LYS A 6 4.27 -31.42 28.44
CA LYS A 6 4.61 -31.44 27.02
C LYS A 6 4.48 -30.01 26.51
N GLY A 7 5.56 -29.22 26.61
CA GLY A 7 5.63 -27.90 25.98
C GLY A 7 5.53 -28.09 24.47
N SER A 8 4.42 -27.66 23.88
CA SER A 8 4.30 -27.57 22.42
C SER A 8 5.01 -26.30 21.98
N ASP A 9 6.29 -26.40 21.62
CA ASP A 9 7.01 -25.34 20.92
C ASP A 9 6.49 -25.25 19.48
N ASN A 10 5.27 -24.76 19.32
CA ASN A 10 4.74 -24.37 18.02
C ASN A 10 5.16 -22.93 17.75
N ASN A 11 6.34 -22.76 17.16
CA ASN A 11 6.86 -21.52 16.56
C ASN A 11 6.05 -21.14 15.30
N TYR A 12 4.74 -21.02 15.42
CA TYR A 12 3.94 -20.40 14.36
C TYR A 12 4.11 -18.89 14.49
N VAL A 13 4.95 -18.30 13.65
CA VAL A 13 5.02 -16.84 13.51
C VAL A 13 3.61 -16.39 13.13
N ASP A 14 2.90 -15.76 14.07
CA ASP A 14 1.60 -15.18 13.80
C ASP A 14 1.77 -14.15 12.68
N ARG A 15 1.40 -14.53 11.46
CA ARG A 15 1.50 -13.64 10.28
C ARG A 15 0.78 -12.31 10.54
N ASN A 16 -0.24 -12.32 11.39
CA ASN A 16 -0.95 -11.09 11.76
C ASN A 16 -0.12 -10.19 12.68
N ALA A 17 0.85 -10.72 13.41
CA ALA A 17 1.74 -9.92 14.25
C ALA A 17 2.61 -8.96 13.44
N ALA A 18 2.99 -9.33 12.21
CA ALA A 18 3.75 -8.46 11.31
C ALA A 18 2.92 -7.28 10.78
N TYR A 19 1.60 -7.45 10.63
CA TYR A 19 0.69 -6.41 10.13
C TYR A 19 0.03 -5.57 11.24
N LYS A 20 0.41 -5.80 12.51
CA LYS A 20 -0.08 -4.99 13.64
C LYS A 20 0.41 -3.55 13.48
N ARG A 21 -0.54 -2.61 13.51
CA ARG A 21 -0.25 -1.17 13.44
C ARG A 21 0.31 -0.71 14.79
N LYS A 22 1.62 -0.47 14.86
CA LYS A 22 2.33 -0.07 16.10
C LYS A 22 2.73 1.40 16.14
N HIS A 23 2.85 2.04 14.98
CA HIS A 23 3.35 3.42 14.86
C HIS A 23 2.18 4.41 14.75
N LYS A 24 2.25 5.49 15.53
CA LYS A 24 1.28 6.59 15.47
C LYS A 24 1.67 7.56 14.35
N ALA A 25 0.71 7.93 13.51
CA ALA A 25 0.84 8.98 12.52
C ALA A 25 -0.26 10.03 12.74
N THR A 26 0.12 11.31 12.70
CA THR A 26 -0.78 12.45 12.88
C THR A 26 -0.44 13.54 11.87
N PHE A 27 -1.46 14.15 11.29
CA PHE A 27 -1.33 15.25 10.34
C PHE A 27 -2.27 16.37 10.76
N LEU A 28 -1.85 17.61 10.55
CA LEU A 28 -2.69 18.78 10.74
C LEU A 28 -3.19 19.22 9.37
N LEU A 29 -4.46 19.58 9.30
CA LEU A 29 -5.12 20.09 8.10
C LEU A 29 -5.60 21.51 8.38
N ASN A 30 -5.53 22.36 7.36
CA ASN A 30 -6.17 23.67 7.40
C ASN A 30 -7.70 23.53 7.32
N ASP A 31 -8.43 24.58 7.68
CA ASP A 31 -9.90 24.59 7.69
C ASP A 31 -10.50 24.20 6.33
N LYS A 32 -9.93 24.75 5.24
CA LYS A 32 -10.36 24.44 3.86
C LYS A 32 -10.09 22.99 3.47
N GLU A 33 -8.95 22.44 3.89
CA GLU A 33 -8.58 21.06 3.58
C GLU A 33 -9.47 20.08 4.34
N MET A 34 -9.79 20.41 5.60
CA MET A 34 -10.71 19.65 6.42
C MET A 34 -12.12 19.66 5.82
N GLU A 35 -12.62 20.84 5.42
CA GLU A 35 -13.94 20.96 4.77
C GLU A 35 -14.01 20.12 3.48
N ALA A 36 -13.02 20.25 2.59
CA ALA A 36 -12.95 19.47 1.36
C ALA A 36 -12.94 17.96 1.65
N PHE A 37 -12.17 17.54 2.66
CA PHE A 37 -12.10 16.15 3.08
C PHE A 37 -13.45 15.63 3.63
N GLU A 38 -14.16 16.45 4.41
CA GLU A 38 -15.47 16.11 4.95
C GLU A 38 -16.50 15.94 3.83
N VAL A 39 -16.53 16.87 2.87
CA VAL A 39 -17.42 16.82 1.71
C VAL A 39 -17.14 15.57 0.87
N TYR A 40 -15.87 15.24 0.65
CA TYR A 40 -15.46 14.01 -0.02
C TYR A 40 -15.98 12.77 0.72
N CYS A 41 -15.76 12.70 2.03
CA CYS A 41 -16.20 11.57 2.85
C CYS A 41 -17.72 11.37 2.81
N LYS A 42 -18.48 12.46 2.85
CA LYS A 42 -19.95 12.44 2.73
C LYS A 42 -20.40 11.96 1.35
N ARG A 43 -19.80 12.49 0.27
CA ARG A 43 -20.14 12.13 -1.12
C ARG A 43 -19.89 10.66 -1.43
N TYR A 44 -18.74 10.12 -1.01
CA TYR A 44 -18.34 8.75 -1.31
C TYR A 44 -18.63 7.75 -0.19
N LYS A 45 -19.39 8.16 0.85
CA LYS A 45 -19.81 7.31 1.98
C LYS A 45 -18.63 6.62 2.67
N VAL A 46 -17.54 7.35 2.89
CA VAL A 46 -16.35 6.84 3.55
C VAL A 46 -16.66 6.61 5.03
N LYS A 47 -16.81 5.33 5.43
CA LYS A 47 -17.12 4.94 6.80
C LYS A 47 -15.95 5.14 7.76
N ASN A 48 -14.72 4.93 7.30
CA ASN A 48 -13.52 5.00 8.11
C ASN A 48 -12.50 5.97 7.51
N LYS A 49 -12.51 7.20 8.02
CA LYS A 49 -11.63 8.31 7.59
C LYS A 49 -10.14 7.93 7.71
N ALA A 50 -9.74 7.36 8.84
CA ALA A 50 -8.34 6.99 9.09
C ALA A 50 -7.84 5.89 8.15
N ARG A 51 -8.68 4.88 7.87
CA ARG A 51 -8.40 3.84 6.88
C ARG A 51 -8.16 4.45 5.50
N PHE A 52 -9.07 5.34 5.08
CA PHE A 52 -9.00 5.99 3.78
C PHE A 52 -7.72 6.84 3.63
N MET A 53 -7.38 7.65 4.63
CA MET A 53 -6.13 8.44 4.61
C MET A 53 -4.90 7.53 4.47
N ARG A 54 -4.82 6.47 5.28
CA ARG A 54 -3.71 5.53 5.24
C ARG A 54 -3.58 4.83 3.88
N GLU A 55 -4.68 4.34 3.33
CA GLU A 55 -4.67 3.67 2.03
C GLU A 55 -4.30 4.63 0.89
N SER A 56 -4.78 5.87 0.95
CA SER A 56 -4.48 6.89 -0.05
C SER A 56 -2.99 7.25 -0.05
N VAL A 57 -2.41 7.51 1.13
CA VAL A 57 -0.97 7.79 1.27
C VAL A 57 -0.14 6.59 0.84
N MET A 58 -0.48 5.38 1.31
CA MET A 58 0.29 4.18 0.99
C MET A 58 0.24 3.85 -0.49
N ARG A 59 -0.89 4.13 -1.18
CA ARG A 59 -1.00 3.94 -2.62
C ARG A 59 0.02 4.80 -3.37
N VAL A 60 0.10 6.08 -3.05
CA VAL A 60 1.08 6.99 -3.68
C VAL A 60 2.52 6.52 -3.44
N VAL A 61 2.84 6.09 -2.21
CA VAL A 61 4.18 5.56 -1.88
C VAL A 61 4.50 4.30 -2.69
N MET A 62 3.56 3.35 -2.78
CA MET A 62 3.78 2.12 -3.53
C MET A 62 3.86 2.35 -5.04
N ASP A 63 3.03 3.24 -5.58
CA ASP A 63 3.06 3.59 -7.00
C ASP A 63 4.43 4.18 -7.38
N GLN A 64 4.97 5.07 -6.53
CA GLN A 64 6.32 5.61 -6.71
C GLN A 64 7.39 4.52 -6.65
N PHE A 65 7.33 3.62 -5.65
CA PHE A 65 8.29 2.51 -5.55
C PHE A 65 8.23 1.54 -6.73
N MET A 66 7.06 1.34 -7.33
CA MET A 66 6.93 0.52 -8.53
C MET A 66 7.55 1.21 -9.75
N GLU A 67 7.44 2.53 -9.87
CA GLU A 67 8.07 3.29 -10.94
C GLU A 67 9.60 3.34 -10.81
N ASP A 68 10.11 3.51 -9.59
CA ASP A 68 11.54 3.58 -9.30
C ASP A 68 12.19 2.18 -9.23
N TYR A 69 11.40 1.11 -9.31
CA TYR A 69 11.92 -0.25 -9.24
C TYR A 69 12.84 -0.50 -10.44
N PRO A 70 14.13 -0.87 -10.22
CA PRO A 70 15.06 -1.09 -11.31
C PRO A 70 14.56 -2.25 -12.17
N THR A 71 14.23 -1.94 -13.41
CA THR A 71 13.82 -2.92 -14.41
C THR A 71 15.01 -3.23 -15.31
N LEU A 72 15.02 -4.43 -15.89
CA LEU A 72 16.13 -4.90 -16.74
C LEU A 72 16.37 -3.98 -17.95
N PHE A 73 15.33 -3.28 -18.39
CA PHE A 73 15.36 -2.37 -19.52
C PHE A 73 14.60 -1.10 -19.15
N GLU A 74 15.14 0.06 -19.51
CA GLU A 74 14.42 1.31 -19.33
C GLU A 74 13.23 1.39 -20.31
N LYS A 75 12.21 2.19 -19.98
CA LYS A 75 11.05 2.44 -20.89
C LYS A 75 11.53 2.84 -22.30
N LYS A 76 12.61 3.64 -22.37
CA LYS A 76 13.24 4.08 -23.63
C LYS A 76 13.82 2.93 -24.46
N ASP A 77 14.34 1.88 -23.82
CA ASP A 77 14.90 0.73 -24.53
C ASP A 77 13.80 -0.19 -25.05
N LEU A 78 12.69 -0.32 -24.31
CA LEU A 78 11.50 -1.04 -24.78
C LEU A 78 10.86 -0.36 -25.99
N ASP A 79 10.77 0.97 -25.99
CA ASP A 79 10.15 1.73 -27.10
C ASP A 79 10.91 1.52 -28.42
N ARG A 80 12.24 1.31 -28.36
CA ARG A 80 13.06 0.97 -29.54
C ARG A 80 12.76 -0.41 -30.11
N LEU A 81 12.25 -1.33 -29.28
CA LEU A 81 11.89 -2.69 -29.68
C LEU A 81 10.45 -2.79 -30.20
N ARG A 82 9.67 -1.70 -30.12
CA ARG A 82 8.29 -1.68 -30.62
C ARG A 82 8.32 -1.69 -32.15
N VAL A 83 8.30 -2.89 -32.73
CA VAL A 83 8.04 -3.09 -34.15
C VAL A 83 6.60 -2.65 -34.40
N GLU A 84 6.41 -1.52 -35.08
CA GLU A 84 5.10 -1.19 -35.64
C GLU A 84 4.73 -2.34 -36.57
N GLY A 85 3.69 -3.09 -36.17
CA GLY A 85 3.21 -4.24 -36.91
C GLY A 85 3.08 -3.86 -38.38
N GLY A 86 3.88 -4.53 -39.21
CA GLY A 86 3.95 -4.31 -40.63
C GLY A 86 2.56 -4.44 -41.24
N SER A 87 1.94 -3.30 -41.47
CA SER A 87 0.92 -3.13 -42.50
C SER A 87 1.69 -3.10 -43.82
N LYS A 88 2.09 -4.28 -44.30
CA LYS A 88 2.44 -4.43 -45.71
C LYS A 88 1.14 -4.65 -46.47
N GLU A 89 0.87 -3.73 -47.39
CA GLU A 89 -0.02 -3.91 -48.55
C GLU A 89 0.15 -5.29 -49.22
#